data_AF-B5G866-F1
#
_entry.id   AF-B5G866-F1
#
_cell.length_a   1.000
_cell.length_b   1.000
_cell.length_c   1.000
_cell.angle_alpha   90.00
_cell.angle_beta   90.00
_cell.angle_gamma   90.00
#
_symmetry.space_group_name_H-M   'P 1'
#
loop_
_entity.id
_entity.type
_entity.pdbx_description
1 polymer ?
#
loop_
_entity_poly.entity_id
_entity_poly.type
_entity_poly.pdbx_seq_one_letter_code
_entity_poly.pdbx_strand_id
1 'polypeptide(L)'
;MCEGAAGGSLDPSPPDAPEATMIPRTWTSRRRALGGAGALTALTALTAVTLLAGAGLTGCATAKDATPEKKVFQTDGGTLNVRSHGVPTDLVPSERKDVEVTRWFAVGFGADAKSSWTLEKGVLDLRAGCSKFANCDVRYRVEVPKGMKVPRNGRGTDLKGTPDKAAGAPRRLTVPSGN
;
A
#
# COMPACT_ATOMS: atom_id res chain seq x y z
N MET A 1 19.11 -15.21 -15.86
CA MET A 1 18.81 -15.37 -14.42
C MET A 1 18.11 -14.10 -13.97
N CYS A 2 16.88 -14.19 -13.45
CA CYS A 2 16.14 -13.01 -13.00
C CYS A 2 16.54 -12.72 -11.55
N GLU A 3 17.62 -11.95 -11.36
CA GLU A 3 18.05 -11.54 -10.03
C GLU A 3 17.11 -10.43 -9.55
N GLY A 4 16.21 -10.79 -8.64
CA GLY A 4 15.29 -9.84 -8.00
C GLY A 4 16.08 -8.77 -7.29
N ALA A 5 15.83 -7.52 -7.67
CA ALA A 5 16.46 -6.34 -7.07
C ALA A 5 16.23 -6.33 -5.56
N ALA A 6 17.26 -6.72 -4.81
CA ALA A 6 17.43 -6.32 -3.43
C ALA A 6 17.39 -4.78 -3.34
N GLY A 7 16.84 -4.29 -2.23
CA GLY A 7 16.60 -2.87 -1.99
C GLY A 7 17.82 -1.99 -2.26
N GLY A 8 17.61 -0.98 -3.10
CA GLY A 8 18.44 0.22 -3.12
C GLY A 8 17.72 1.31 -2.34
N SER A 9 18.08 1.49 -1.08
CA SER A 9 17.96 2.79 -0.43
C SER A 9 18.89 3.74 -1.18
N LEU A 10 18.31 4.62 -1.97
CA LEU A 10 18.93 5.88 -2.36
C LEU A 10 17.90 6.96 -2.05
N ASP A 11 17.95 7.44 -0.81
CA ASP A 11 17.66 8.82 -0.48
C ASP A 11 18.76 9.67 -1.13
N PRO A 12 18.44 10.57 -2.06
CA PRO A 12 19.13 11.84 -2.15
C PRO A 12 18.33 12.85 -1.33
N SER A 13 18.88 13.22 -0.18
CA SER A 13 18.52 14.47 0.49
C SER A 13 18.56 15.62 -0.53
N PRO A 14 17.54 16.48 -0.63
CA PRO A 14 17.65 17.71 -1.40
C PRO A 14 18.64 18.65 -0.69
N PRO A 15 19.62 19.24 -1.40
CA PRO A 15 20.39 20.33 -0.84
C PRO A 15 19.51 21.57 -0.69
N ASP A 16 19.64 22.21 0.47
CA ASP A 16 19.10 23.52 0.81
C ASP A 16 19.29 24.52 -0.33
N ALA A 17 18.18 24.99 -0.91
CA ALA A 17 18.17 26.17 -1.76
C ALA A 17 17.79 27.39 -0.92
N PRO A 18 18.64 28.44 -0.87
CA PRO A 18 18.38 29.63 -0.09
C PRO A 18 17.28 30.52 -0.69
N GLU A 19 16.64 31.25 0.23
CA GLU A 19 15.73 32.38 0.05
C GLU A 19 16.07 33.24 -1.18
N ALA A 20 15.16 33.25 -2.17
CA ALA A 20 15.17 34.21 -3.26
C ALA A 20 13.95 35.13 -3.15
N THR A 21 14.24 36.29 -2.58
CA THR A 21 13.62 37.60 -2.70
C THR A 21 12.50 37.74 -3.74
N MET A 22 11.31 38.02 -3.22
CA MET A 22 10.38 39.10 -3.63
C MET A 22 10.60 39.72 -5.03
N ILE A 23 9.71 39.42 -5.98
CA ILE A 23 9.39 40.33 -7.09
C ILE A 23 7.87 40.44 -7.22
N PRO A 24 7.29 41.65 -7.06
CA PRO A 24 5.89 41.89 -7.38
C PRO A 24 5.76 42.02 -8.90
N ARG A 25 5.17 41.02 -9.57
CA ARG A 25 4.78 41.15 -10.98
C ARG A 25 3.30 41.49 -11.08
N THR A 26 3.12 42.75 -11.40
CA THR A 26 1.88 43.45 -11.69
C THR A 26 0.99 42.73 -12.69
N TRP A 27 -0.26 42.62 -12.25
CA TRP A 27 -1.51 42.43 -12.97
C TRP A 27 -1.50 42.93 -14.43
N THR A 28 -1.79 42.03 -15.38
CA THR A 28 -2.40 42.41 -16.66
C THR A 28 -3.38 41.33 -17.09
N SER A 29 -4.65 41.69 -16.98
CA SER A 29 -5.82 41.01 -17.48
C SER A 29 -5.72 40.68 -18.97
N ARG A 30 -5.97 39.41 -19.33
CA ARG A 30 -6.59 39.08 -20.61
C ARG A 30 -7.78 38.16 -20.37
N ARG A 31 -8.96 38.77 -20.43
CA ARG A 31 -10.25 38.11 -20.58
C ARG A 31 -10.26 37.43 -21.96
N ARG A 32 -10.51 36.12 -21.99
CA ARG A 32 -11.20 35.48 -23.11
C ARG A 32 -12.33 34.64 -22.54
N ALA A 33 -13.50 35.24 -22.55
CA ALA A 33 -14.77 34.54 -22.42
C ALA A 33 -14.98 33.71 -23.68
N LEU A 34 -15.29 32.43 -23.50
CA LEU A 34 -15.93 31.47 -24.41
C LEU A 34 -16.35 30.35 -23.43
N GLY A 35 -17.58 30.29 -22.92
CA GLY A 35 -18.79 30.06 -23.69
C GLY A 35 -18.90 28.55 -23.94
N GLY A 36 -19.51 27.81 -23.01
CA GLY A 36 -19.68 26.36 -23.12
C GLY A 36 -20.68 25.84 -22.10
N ALA A 37 -21.87 25.48 -22.58
CA ALA A 37 -23.08 25.21 -21.82
C ALA A 37 -22.98 24.05 -20.84
N GLY A 38 -23.61 24.22 -19.68
CA GLY A 38 -23.97 23.12 -18.80
C GLY A 38 -25.19 22.36 -19.35
N ALA A 39 -25.12 21.05 -19.32
CA ALA A 39 -26.28 20.17 -19.24
C ALA A 39 -25.87 18.93 -18.46
N LEU A 40 -26.58 18.71 -17.35
CA LEU A 40 -26.46 17.60 -16.42
C LEU A 40 -26.81 16.28 -17.12
N THR A 41 -25.98 15.27 -16.98
CA THR A 41 -26.43 13.87 -17.06
C THR A 41 -25.56 13.02 -16.15
N ALA A 42 -26.03 12.83 -14.92
CA ALA A 42 -25.49 11.83 -14.01
C ALA A 42 -25.88 10.45 -14.54
N LEU A 43 -24.93 9.77 -15.16
CA LEU A 43 -25.01 8.34 -15.48
C LEU A 43 -24.06 7.60 -14.54
N THR A 44 -24.61 7.14 -13.43
CA THR A 44 -24.03 6.05 -12.64
C THR A 44 -24.03 4.78 -13.49
N ALA A 45 -22.90 4.46 -14.10
CA ALA A 45 -22.65 3.17 -14.70
C ALA A 45 -21.28 2.68 -14.23
N LEU A 46 -21.33 1.62 -13.43
CA LEU A 46 -20.24 0.79 -12.91
C LEU A 46 -18.98 0.87 -13.77
N THR A 47 -17.93 1.51 -13.24
CA THR A 47 -16.58 1.41 -13.79
C THR A 47 -16.07 -0.01 -13.56
N ALA A 48 -16.39 -0.90 -14.49
CA ALA A 48 -15.62 -2.12 -14.69
C ALA A 48 -14.22 -1.68 -15.14
N VAL A 49 -13.33 -1.49 -14.16
CA VAL A 49 -11.91 -1.22 -14.37
C VAL A 49 -11.32 -2.48 -15.00
N THR A 50 -11.42 -2.59 -16.32
CA THR A 50 -10.69 -3.58 -17.10
C THR A 50 -9.26 -3.05 -17.26
N LEU A 51 -8.43 -3.32 -16.25
CA LEU A 51 -6.99 -3.14 -16.34
C LEU A 51 -6.43 -4.23 -17.26
N LEU A 52 -6.55 -4.02 -18.56
CA LEU A 52 -5.75 -4.70 -19.57
C LEU A 52 -4.39 -4.01 -19.59
N ALA A 53 -3.47 -4.46 -18.75
CA ALA A 53 -2.08 -4.00 -18.74
C ALA A 53 -1.13 -5.15 -19.07
N GLY A 54 -0.44 -5.02 -20.21
CA GLY A 54 0.93 -5.51 -20.38
C GLY A 54 1.13 -6.91 -20.96
N ALA A 55 1.01 -7.06 -22.28
CA ALA A 55 1.79 -8.08 -22.99
C ALA A 55 3.24 -7.58 -23.12
N GLY A 56 4.11 -8.04 -22.21
CA GLY A 56 5.54 -7.75 -22.22
C GLY A 56 6.34 -8.85 -22.94
N LEU A 57 7.00 -8.45 -24.01
CA LEU A 57 7.95 -9.22 -24.83
C LEU A 57 9.17 -9.66 -23.99
N THR A 58 9.48 -10.96 -23.95
CA THR A 58 10.76 -11.60 -23.56
C THR A 58 11.50 -11.14 -22.27
N GLY A 59 10.85 -10.39 -21.37
CA GLY A 59 11.44 -9.89 -20.12
C GLY A 59 11.13 -10.77 -18.90
N CYS A 60 11.88 -10.55 -17.81
CA CYS A 60 11.57 -11.17 -16.52
C CYS A 60 10.21 -10.67 -16.01
N ALA A 61 9.41 -11.57 -15.46
CA ALA A 61 8.18 -11.25 -14.75
C ALA A 61 8.51 -10.42 -13.50
N THR A 62 7.72 -9.36 -13.27
CA THR A 62 7.92 -8.41 -12.17
C THR A 62 6.61 -8.19 -11.43
N ALA A 63 6.65 -8.26 -10.11
CA ALA A 63 5.49 -8.02 -9.26
C ALA A 63 5.00 -6.58 -9.37
N LYS A 64 5.84 -5.62 -9.80
CA LYS A 64 5.43 -4.22 -9.95
C LYS A 64 4.33 -4.02 -11.00
N ASP A 65 4.34 -4.84 -12.04
CA ASP A 65 3.40 -4.75 -13.15
C ASP A 65 2.25 -5.76 -13.02
N ALA A 66 2.27 -6.60 -11.98
CA ALA A 66 1.21 -7.58 -11.75
C ALA A 66 -0.07 -6.91 -11.25
N THR A 67 -1.21 -7.46 -11.64
CA THR A 67 -2.50 -7.04 -11.07
C THR A 67 -2.57 -7.43 -9.58
N PRO A 68 -2.93 -6.49 -8.68
CA PRO A 68 -3.08 -6.80 -7.27
C PRO A 68 -4.28 -7.71 -7.03
N GLU A 69 -4.07 -8.79 -6.30
CA GLU A 69 -5.11 -9.66 -5.78
C GLU A 69 -5.26 -9.44 -4.28
N LYS A 70 -6.50 -9.35 -3.80
CA LYS A 70 -6.81 -9.05 -2.40
C LYS A 70 -7.55 -10.19 -1.74
N LYS A 71 -7.20 -10.48 -0.48
CA LYS A 71 -7.98 -11.34 0.39
C LYS A 71 -8.08 -10.75 1.78
N VAL A 72 -9.29 -10.77 2.32
CA VAL A 72 -9.59 -10.35 3.68
C VAL A 72 -9.71 -11.57 4.57
N PHE A 73 -9.14 -11.48 5.76
CA PHE A 73 -9.25 -12.49 6.80
C PHE A 73 -9.81 -11.85 8.07
N GLN A 74 -10.85 -12.50 8.61
CA GLN A 74 -11.36 -12.14 9.92
C GLN A 74 -10.37 -12.59 11.00
N THR A 75 -10.26 -11.78 12.05
CA THR A 75 -9.36 -12.04 13.17
C THR A 75 -10.05 -11.64 14.45
N ASP A 76 -9.86 -12.45 15.48
CA ASP A 76 -10.39 -12.18 16.83
C ASP A 76 -9.50 -11.17 17.60
N GLY A 77 -8.46 -10.64 16.95
CA GLY A 77 -7.50 -9.70 17.54
C GLY A 77 -6.34 -10.38 18.26
N GLY A 78 -5.54 -9.58 18.98
CA GLY A 78 -4.46 -10.08 19.84
C GLY A 78 -3.10 -10.22 19.16
N THR A 79 -2.84 -11.33 18.48
CA THR A 79 -1.53 -11.62 17.85
C THR A 79 -1.68 -12.27 16.48
N LEU A 80 -0.94 -11.78 15.50
CA LEU A 80 -0.86 -12.31 14.14
C LEU A 80 0.59 -12.57 13.75
N ASN A 81 1.00 -13.83 13.75
CA ASN A 81 2.34 -14.21 13.30
C ASN A 81 2.38 -14.30 11.78
N VAL A 82 3.16 -13.43 11.13
CA VAL A 82 3.32 -13.43 9.68
C VAL A 82 4.54 -14.24 9.30
N ARG A 83 4.32 -15.36 8.61
CA ARG A 83 5.38 -16.21 8.05
C ARG A 83 5.54 -15.92 6.57
N SER A 84 6.65 -15.31 6.19
CA SER A 84 6.88 -14.85 4.81
C SER A 84 7.81 -15.74 3.99
N HIS A 85 8.51 -16.70 4.61
CA HIS A 85 9.44 -17.63 3.94
C HIS A 85 10.43 -16.97 2.97
N GLY A 86 10.90 -15.76 3.31
CA GLY A 86 11.82 -14.99 2.46
C GLY A 86 11.16 -14.23 1.30
N VAL A 87 9.85 -14.32 1.14
CA VAL A 87 9.09 -13.51 0.17
C VAL A 87 9.02 -12.05 0.65
N PRO A 88 9.33 -11.06 -0.22
CA PRO A 88 9.17 -9.66 0.11
C PRO A 88 7.74 -9.35 0.57
N THR A 89 7.61 -8.83 1.78
CA THR A 89 6.32 -8.62 2.44
C THR A 89 6.35 -7.34 3.26
N ASP A 90 5.51 -6.38 2.89
CA ASP A 90 5.28 -5.15 3.65
C ASP A 90 4.21 -5.40 4.71
N LEU A 91 4.44 -4.90 5.91
CA LEU A 91 3.47 -4.93 6.99
C LEU A 91 3.09 -3.50 7.36
N VAL A 92 1.81 -3.17 7.29
CA VAL A 92 1.32 -1.79 7.39
C VAL A 92 0.19 -1.73 8.42
N PRO A 93 0.32 -0.93 9.49
CA PRO A 93 -0.80 -0.66 10.38
C PRO A 93 -1.95 0.03 9.64
N SER A 94 -3.18 -0.35 9.92
CA SER A 94 -4.39 0.17 9.27
C SER A 94 -5.51 0.37 10.30
N GLU A 95 -6.45 1.28 10.00
CA GLU A 95 -7.65 1.53 10.83
C GLU A 95 -8.71 0.42 10.69
N ARG A 96 -8.45 -0.57 9.84
CA ARG A 96 -9.34 -1.71 9.61
C ARG A 96 -9.42 -2.61 10.82
N LYS A 97 -10.52 -3.35 10.92
CA LYS A 97 -10.75 -4.37 11.96
C LYS A 97 -10.35 -5.78 11.52
N ASP A 98 -10.19 -5.99 10.23
CA ASP A 98 -9.78 -7.24 9.60
C ASP A 98 -8.32 -7.16 9.11
N VAL A 99 -7.77 -8.30 8.74
CA VAL A 99 -6.46 -8.36 8.08
C VAL A 99 -6.68 -8.42 6.58
N GLU A 100 -6.19 -7.43 5.83
CA GLU A 100 -6.22 -7.44 4.36
C GLU A 100 -4.84 -7.78 3.82
N VAL A 101 -4.76 -8.78 2.95
CA VAL A 101 -3.55 -9.17 2.23
C VAL A 101 -3.73 -8.80 0.78
N THR A 102 -2.81 -7.98 0.25
CA THR A 102 -2.67 -7.74 -1.18
C THR A 102 -1.45 -8.47 -1.70
N ARG A 103 -1.59 -9.21 -2.80
CA ARG A 103 -0.50 -9.87 -3.52
C ARG A 103 -0.35 -9.27 -4.89
N TRP A 104 0.89 -9.14 -5.28
CA TRP A 104 1.30 -8.98 -6.66
C TRP A 104 2.11 -10.22 -7.05
N PHE A 105 1.64 -10.95 -8.05
CA PHE A 105 2.30 -12.18 -8.50
C PHE A 105 2.37 -12.20 -10.02
N ALA A 106 3.59 -12.16 -10.53
CA ALA A 106 3.85 -12.25 -11.95
C ALA A 106 4.54 -13.59 -12.23
N VAL A 107 4.02 -14.33 -13.20
CA VAL A 107 4.62 -15.57 -13.70
C VAL A 107 4.89 -15.37 -15.18
N GLY A 108 6.15 -15.51 -15.56
CA GLY A 108 6.60 -15.37 -16.93
C GLY A 108 6.30 -16.60 -17.78
N PHE A 109 6.40 -16.43 -19.09
CA PHE A 109 6.12 -17.49 -20.05
C PHE A 109 6.97 -18.75 -19.78
N GLY A 110 6.33 -19.91 -19.75
CA GLY A 110 6.97 -21.21 -19.50
C GLY A 110 7.28 -21.54 -18.05
N ALA A 111 6.92 -20.69 -17.08
CA ALA A 111 7.08 -20.97 -15.65
C ALA A 111 5.80 -21.56 -15.04
N ASP A 112 5.95 -22.51 -14.11
CA ASP A 112 4.86 -23.13 -13.35
C ASP A 112 4.99 -22.78 -11.85
N ALA A 113 5.08 -21.48 -11.57
CA ALA A 113 5.21 -20.98 -10.21
C ALA A 113 3.81 -20.81 -9.59
N LYS A 114 3.68 -21.18 -8.31
CA LYS A 114 2.44 -21.05 -7.55
C LYS A 114 2.67 -20.21 -6.30
N SER A 115 1.62 -19.53 -5.83
CA SER A 115 1.66 -18.83 -4.56
C SER A 115 0.39 -19.08 -3.76
N SER A 116 0.50 -19.02 -2.44
CA SER A 116 -0.59 -19.29 -1.50
C SER A 116 -0.50 -18.38 -0.29
N TRP A 117 -1.67 -18.04 0.26
CA TRP A 117 -1.81 -17.34 1.51
C TRP A 117 -2.88 -18.04 2.35
N THR A 118 -2.61 -18.29 3.62
CA THR A 118 -3.60 -18.89 4.53
C THR A 118 -3.49 -18.24 5.90
N LEU A 119 -4.63 -18.06 6.57
CA LEU A 119 -4.69 -17.65 7.97
C LEU A 119 -5.27 -18.80 8.78
N GLU A 120 -4.47 -19.37 9.66
CA GLU A 120 -4.91 -20.44 10.55
C GLU A 120 -4.32 -20.23 11.94
N LYS A 121 -5.16 -20.30 12.98
CA LYS A 121 -4.73 -20.22 14.40
C LYS A 121 -3.81 -19.03 14.69
N GLY A 122 -4.11 -17.86 14.11
CA GLY A 122 -3.31 -16.63 14.29
C GLY A 122 -1.99 -16.60 13.51
N VAL A 123 -1.78 -17.53 12.57
CA VAL A 123 -0.60 -17.60 11.71
C VAL A 123 -1.01 -17.30 10.27
N LEU A 124 -0.49 -16.20 9.73
CA LEU A 124 -0.60 -15.85 8.31
C LEU A 124 0.60 -16.44 7.57
N ASP A 125 0.39 -17.55 6.86
CA ASP A 125 1.42 -18.23 6.06
C ASP A 125 1.36 -17.71 4.61
N LEU A 126 2.42 -17.03 4.17
CA LEU A 126 2.58 -16.44 2.83
C LEU A 126 3.68 -17.19 2.08
N ARG A 127 3.32 -17.94 1.05
CA ARG A 127 4.26 -18.78 0.28
C ARG A 127 4.23 -18.44 -1.20
N ALA A 128 5.41 -18.51 -1.81
CA ALA A 128 5.55 -18.50 -3.26
C ALA A 128 6.62 -19.49 -3.70
N GLY A 129 6.32 -20.25 -4.75
CA GLY A 129 7.23 -21.17 -5.42
C GLY A 129 8.11 -20.48 -6.46
N CYS A 130 8.57 -19.26 -6.17
CA CYS A 130 9.55 -18.58 -7.01
C CYS A 130 10.95 -19.07 -6.64
N SER A 131 11.40 -20.12 -7.35
CA SER A 131 12.79 -20.56 -7.28
C SER A 131 13.70 -19.61 -8.07
N LYS A 132 15.00 -19.58 -7.75
CA LYS A 132 15.99 -18.67 -8.39
C LYS A 132 16.08 -18.78 -9.92
N PHE A 133 15.57 -19.86 -10.50
CA PHE A 133 15.56 -20.10 -11.95
C PHE A 133 14.18 -19.90 -12.58
N ALA A 134 13.13 -19.77 -11.77
CA ALA A 134 11.80 -19.50 -12.28
C ALA A 134 11.69 -18.04 -12.72
N ASN A 135 11.12 -17.81 -13.89
CA ASN A 135 10.74 -16.48 -14.33
C ASN A 135 9.47 -16.05 -13.59
N CYS A 136 9.59 -15.64 -12.32
CA CYS A 136 8.47 -15.13 -11.54
C CYS A 136 8.93 -14.16 -10.45
N ASP A 137 8.01 -13.30 -10.03
CA ASP A 137 8.23 -12.36 -8.94
C ASP A 137 6.94 -12.23 -8.10
N VAL A 138 7.11 -12.08 -6.79
CA VAL A 138 6.01 -12.03 -5.83
C VAL A 138 6.27 -11.01 -4.73
N ARG A 139 5.25 -10.19 -4.44
CA ARG A 139 5.21 -9.30 -3.29
C ARG A 139 3.90 -9.40 -2.55
N TYR A 140 3.99 -9.21 -1.24
CA TYR A 140 2.83 -9.09 -0.36
C TYR A 140 2.81 -7.74 0.36
N ARG A 141 1.61 -7.22 0.59
CA ARG A 141 1.33 -6.16 1.57
C ARG A 141 0.25 -6.67 2.50
N VAL A 142 0.52 -6.63 3.79
CA VAL A 142 -0.44 -7.02 4.83
C VAL A 142 -0.82 -5.78 5.61
N GLU A 143 -2.09 -5.41 5.52
CA GLU A 143 -2.69 -4.38 6.36
C GLU A 143 -3.21 -5.04 7.64
N VAL A 144 -2.73 -4.56 8.78
CA VAL A 144 -3.02 -5.13 10.10
C VAL A 144 -3.79 -4.13 10.95
N PRO A 145 -4.82 -4.57 11.70
CA PRO A 145 -5.48 -3.71 12.67
C PRO A 145 -4.49 -3.12 13.67
N LYS A 146 -4.64 -1.84 14.00
CA LYS A 146 -3.95 -1.26 15.15
C LYS A 146 -4.24 -2.04 16.44
N GLY A 147 -3.31 -2.02 17.38
CA GLY A 147 -3.43 -2.75 18.65
C GLY A 147 -2.97 -4.22 18.60
N MET A 148 -2.77 -4.79 17.41
CA MET A 148 -2.38 -6.19 17.24
C MET A 148 -0.86 -6.38 17.35
N LYS A 149 -0.40 -7.43 18.03
CA LYS A 149 1.01 -7.84 18.01
C LYS A 149 1.31 -8.60 16.72
N VAL A 150 2.30 -8.16 15.96
CA VAL A 150 2.60 -8.75 14.65
C VAL A 150 4.05 -9.23 14.58
N PRO A 151 4.38 -10.41 15.13
CA PRO A 151 5.68 -10.99 14.91
C PRO A 151 5.87 -11.41 13.45
N ARG A 152 7.09 -11.28 12.94
CA ARG A 152 7.51 -11.79 11.64
C ARG A 152 8.38 -13.01 11.84
N ASN A 153 7.92 -14.16 11.35
CA ASN A 153 8.60 -15.45 11.52
C ASN A 153 8.93 -15.72 13.00
N GLY A 154 7.99 -15.42 13.90
CA GLY A 154 8.17 -15.58 15.36
C GLY A 154 9.04 -14.52 16.03
N ARG A 155 9.63 -13.57 15.29
CA ARG A 155 10.41 -12.46 15.86
C ARG A 155 9.55 -11.20 15.98
N GLY A 156 9.70 -10.46 17.08
CA GLY A 156 9.00 -9.18 17.26
C GLY A 156 9.30 -8.19 16.12
N THR A 157 8.36 -7.30 15.86
CA THR A 157 8.52 -6.20 14.91
C THR A 157 8.19 -4.88 15.62
N ASP A 158 8.68 -3.76 15.08
CA ASP A 158 8.35 -2.42 15.57
C ASP A 158 6.98 -1.92 15.06
N LEU A 159 6.13 -2.82 14.55
CA LEU A 159 4.73 -2.51 14.28
C LEU A 159 4.02 -2.29 15.60
N LYS A 160 4.09 -1.04 16.08
CA LYS A 160 3.40 -0.58 17.27
C LYS A 160 1.92 -0.46 16.91
N GLY A 161 1.19 -1.54 17.14
CA GLY A 161 -0.25 -1.46 17.37
C GLY A 161 -0.47 -0.71 18.68
N THR A 162 -0.31 0.61 18.71
CA THR A 162 -0.63 1.37 19.92
C THR A 162 -2.15 1.52 19.96
N PRO A 163 -2.85 1.10 21.03
CA PRO A 163 -4.20 1.55 21.26
C PRO A 163 -4.13 3.06 21.40
N ASP A 164 -4.87 3.78 20.55
CA ASP A 164 -4.88 5.24 20.59
C ASP A 164 -5.34 5.71 21.97
N LYS A 165 -4.39 6.20 22.76
CA LYS A 165 -4.63 7.24 23.75
C LYS A 165 -4.72 8.59 23.03
N ALA A 166 -5.62 8.71 22.04
CA ALA A 166 -5.92 9.99 21.37
C ALA A 166 -7.22 9.98 20.54
N ALA A 167 -8.23 9.20 20.90
CA ALA A 167 -9.61 9.59 20.65
C ALA A 167 -10.12 10.31 21.91
N GLY A 168 -9.96 11.63 21.95
CA GLY A 168 -10.64 12.52 22.89
C GLY A 168 -10.22 12.42 24.36
N ALA A 169 -9.17 13.16 24.75
CA ALA A 169 -9.33 13.89 26.00
C ALA A 169 -10.47 14.91 25.75
N PRO A 170 -11.53 14.99 26.58
CA PRO A 170 -12.50 16.06 26.42
C PRO A 170 -11.75 17.38 26.48
N ARG A 171 -11.85 18.19 25.42
CA ARG A 171 -11.47 19.60 25.51
C ARG A 171 -12.30 20.16 26.65
N ARG A 172 -11.63 20.50 27.76
CA ARG A 172 -12.22 21.34 28.81
C ARG A 172 -12.60 22.65 28.13
N LEU A 173 -13.87 22.79 27.78
CA LEU A 173 -14.46 24.06 27.42
C LEU A 173 -14.27 24.96 28.64
N THR A 174 -13.30 25.86 28.56
CA THR A 174 -13.14 26.90 29.55
C THR A 174 -14.26 27.88 29.26
N VAL A 175 -15.30 27.87 30.11
CA VAL A 175 -16.35 28.89 30.10
C VAL A 175 -15.69 30.19 30.58
N PRO A 176 -15.62 31.26 29.76
CA PRO A 176 -15.21 32.55 30.28
C PRO A 176 -16.30 33.05 31.24
N SER A 177 -15.94 33.15 32.51
CA SER A 177 -16.73 33.88 33.50
C SER A 177 -16.66 35.36 33.12
N GLY A 178 -17.81 35.95 32.81
CA GLY A 178 -17.91 37.36 32.47
C GLY A 178 -17.55 38.29 33.63
N ASN A 179 -17.27 39.53 33.27
CA ASN A 179 -17.49 40.73 34.07
C ASN A 179 -17.85 41.87 33.13
#